data_AF-A0A1R1YCA6-F1
#
_entry.id   AF-A0A1R1YCA6-F1
#
_cell.length_a   1.000
_cell.length_b   1.000
_cell.length_c   1.000
_cell.angle_alpha   90.00
_cell.angle_beta   90.00
_cell.angle_gamma   90.00
#
_symmetry.space_group_name_H-M   'P 1'
#
loop_
_entity.id
_entity.type
_entity.pdbx_description
1 polymer ?
#
loop_
_entity_poly.entity_id
_entity_poly.type
_entity_poly.pdbx_seq_one_letter_code
_entity_poly.pdbx_strand_id
1 'polypeptide(L)'
;MGVVKIRNNNTVNKEEIINAIGSIFAEKHSVDLNDPEFTVIVEVFRNICIVSVLTDYVILRKFNIFGLFSDGFAEPKKSIHSSEPKE
;
A
#
# COMPACT_ATOMS: atom_id res chain seq x y z
N MET A 1 -4.36 -2.61 3.22
CA MET A 1 -3.90 -1.33 3.82
C MET A 1 -4.12 -0.16 2.87
N GLY A 2 -4.53 1.01 3.37
CA GLY A 2 -4.57 2.27 2.61
C GLY A 2 -3.42 3.21 3.00
N VAL A 3 -2.71 3.77 2.02
CA VAL A 3 -1.64 4.75 2.22
C VAL A 3 -2.02 6.04 1.50
N VAL A 4 -2.15 7.14 2.24
CA VAL A 4 -2.58 8.43 1.69
C VAL A 4 -1.46 9.46 1.83
N LYS A 5 -1.14 10.14 0.72
CA LYS A 5 -0.23 11.29 0.67
C LYS A 5 -0.95 12.47 0.04
N ILE A 6 -0.86 13.63 0.68
CA ILE A 6 -1.45 14.87 0.17
C ILE A 6 -0.32 15.89 0.05
N ARG A 7 -0.19 16.48 -1.14
CA ARG A 7 0.90 17.39 -1.50
C ARG A 7 0.31 18.64 -2.14
N ASN A 8 0.64 19.80 -1.56
CA ASN A 8 0.20 21.11 -2.05
C ASN A 8 -1.33 21.19 -2.26
N ASN A 9 -2.09 20.53 -1.39
CA ASN A 9 -3.53 20.59 -1.30
C ASN A 9 -3.89 20.60 0.19
N ASN A 10 -4.68 21.59 0.62
CA ASN A 10 -5.17 21.76 1.98
C ASN A 10 -6.70 21.66 2.08
N THR A 11 -7.36 21.35 0.97
CA THR A 11 -8.82 21.23 0.87
C THR A 11 -9.27 19.80 1.15
N VAL A 12 -8.49 18.82 0.72
CA VAL A 12 -8.82 17.39 0.85
C VAL A 12 -8.32 16.86 2.19
N ASN A 13 -9.19 16.17 2.93
CA ASN A 13 -8.84 15.53 4.18
C ASN A 13 -8.39 14.07 3.95
N LYS A 14 -7.29 13.69 4.61
CA LYS A 14 -6.78 12.31 4.62
C LYS A 14 -7.79 11.31 5.17
N GLU A 15 -8.52 11.65 6.22
CA GLU A 15 -9.50 10.76 6.87
C GLU A 15 -10.68 10.45 5.94
N GLU A 16 -11.16 11.46 5.19
CA GLU A 16 -12.21 11.28 4.19
C GLU A 16 -11.79 10.27 3.11
N ILE A 17 -10.54 10.38 2.63
CA ILE A 17 -9.98 9.42 1.67
C ILE A 17 -9.92 8.01 2.29
N ILE A 18 -9.40 7.88 3.51
CA ILE A 18 -9.26 6.57 4.18
C ILE A 18 -10.63 5.90 4.35
N ASN A 19 -11.62 6.66 4.81
CA ASN A 19 -12.98 6.16 5.01
C ASN A 19 -13.63 5.77 3.68
N ALA A 20 -13.48 6.59 2.63
CA ALA A 20 -14.01 6.28 1.30
C ALA A 20 -13.40 4.99 0.73
N ILE A 21 -12.08 4.81 0.84
CA ILE A 21 -11.40 3.57 0.46
C ILE A 21 -11.95 2.40 1.28
N GLY A 22 -12.03 2.55 2.60
CA GLY A 22 -12.54 1.52 3.50
C GLY A 22 -13.94 1.06 3.10
N SER A 23 -14.86 1.99 2.84
CA SER A 23 -16.23 1.68 2.42
C SER A 23 -16.30 0.91 1.10
N ILE A 24 -15.44 1.24 0.12
CA ILE A 24 -15.43 0.56 -1.19
C ILE A 24 -15.00 -0.91 -1.06
N PHE A 25 -14.03 -1.19 -0.18
CA PHE A 25 -13.44 -2.54 -0.07
C PHE A 25 -14.06 -3.40 1.04
N ALA A 26 -14.84 -2.82 1.96
CA ALA A 26 -15.37 -3.49 3.15
C ALA A 26 -16.22 -4.74 2.88
N GLU A 27 -16.87 -4.85 1.73
CA GLU A 27 -17.74 -5.98 1.42
C GLU A 27 -16.97 -7.27 1.10
N LYS A 28 -15.76 -7.15 0.55
CA LYS A 28 -15.00 -8.29 0.00
C LYS A 28 -13.62 -8.47 0.61
N HIS A 29 -13.10 -7.45 1.28
CA HIS A 29 -11.75 -7.45 1.81
C HIS A 29 -11.72 -6.98 3.26
N SER A 30 -10.95 -7.69 4.08
CA SER A 30 -10.60 -7.25 5.42
C SER A 30 -9.41 -6.27 5.37
N VAL A 31 -9.40 -5.31 6.28
CA VAL A 31 -8.31 -4.32 6.38
C VAL A 31 -7.24 -4.84 7.33
N ASP A 32 -6.09 -5.22 6.77
CA ASP A 32 -4.85 -5.42 7.52
C ASP A 32 -3.93 -4.18 7.37
N LEU A 33 -3.38 -3.71 8.48
CA LEU A 33 -2.47 -2.57 8.55
C LEU A 33 -0.99 -2.99 8.72
N ASN A 34 -0.73 -4.24 9.07
CA ASN A 34 0.59 -4.78 9.35
C ASN A 34 1.13 -5.61 8.17
N ASP A 35 0.35 -6.57 7.66
CA ASP A 35 0.75 -7.45 6.55
C ASP A 35 -0.35 -7.56 5.47
N PRO A 36 -0.65 -6.47 4.74
CA PRO A 36 -1.66 -6.47 3.70
C PRO A 36 -1.18 -7.19 2.43
N GLU A 37 -2.02 -8.06 1.86
CA GLU A 37 -1.84 -8.62 0.50
C GLU A 37 -1.88 -7.51 -0.55
N PHE A 38 -2.85 -6.61 -0.44
CA PHE A 38 -3.01 -5.44 -1.31
C PHE A 38 -2.85 -4.13 -0.53
N THR A 39 -2.03 -3.25 -1.07
CA THR A 39 -1.92 -1.87 -0.62
C THR A 39 -2.48 -0.91 -1.66
N VAL A 40 -3.43 -0.09 -1.25
CA VAL A 40 -3.97 1.01 -2.06
C VAL A 40 -3.23 2.29 -1.69
N ILE A 41 -2.52 2.88 -2.65
CA ILE A 41 -1.87 4.18 -2.50
C ILE A 41 -2.77 5.23 -3.15
N VAL A 42 -3.07 6.28 -2.41
CA VAL A 42 -3.71 7.49 -2.94
C VAL A 42 -2.79 8.67 -2.73
N GLU A 43 -2.42 9.33 -3.83
CA GLU A 43 -1.65 10.57 -3.81
C GLU A 43 -2.46 11.71 -4.42
N VAL A 44 -2.68 12.76 -3.63
CA VAL A 44 -3.29 14.00 -4.09
C VAL A 44 -2.19 15.03 -4.30
N PHE A 45 -2.03 15.50 -5.53
CA PHE A 45 -1.11 16.59 -5.86
C PHE A 45 -1.85 17.72 -6.56
N ARG A 46 -1.91 18.89 -5.90
CA ARG A 46 -2.73 20.03 -6.35
C ARG A 46 -4.18 19.60 -6.59
N ASN A 47 -4.64 19.55 -7.83
CA ASN A 47 -6.00 19.15 -8.23
C ASN A 47 -6.06 17.74 -8.84
N ILE A 48 -4.99 16.95 -8.77
CA ILE A 48 -4.92 15.59 -9.32
C ILE A 48 -4.98 14.57 -8.18
N CYS A 49 -5.83 13.56 -8.35
CA CYS A 49 -5.89 12.38 -7.50
C CYS A 49 -5.31 11.18 -8.27
N ILE A 50 -4.30 10.54 -7.70
CA ILE A 50 -3.60 9.39 -8.27
C ILE A 50 -3.88 8.20 -7.36
N VAL A 51 -4.32 7.09 -7.96
CA VAL A 51 -4.65 5.86 -7.25
C VAL A 51 -3.87 4.71 -7.86
N SER A 52 -3.18 3.94 -7.01
CA SER A 52 -2.45 2.73 -7.40
C SER A 52 -2.76 1.59 -6.44
N VAL A 53 -2.92 0.39 -6.98
CA VAL A 53 -3.08 -0.84 -6.19
C VAL A 53 -1.83 -1.69 -6.41
N LEU A 54 -1.16 -2.05 -5.32
CA LEU A 54 0.13 -2.75 -5.35
C LEU A 54 0.10 -3.98 -4.44
N THR A 55 0.79 -5.04 -4.88
CA THR A 55 1.22 -6.16 -4.02
C THR A 55 2.62 -5.88 -3.48
N ASP A 56 3.03 -6.63 -2.45
CA ASP A 56 4.40 -6.62 -1.90
C ASP A 56 4.91 -5.26 -1.41
N TYR A 57 4.00 -4.29 -1.24
CA TYR A 57 4.37 -2.91 -0.93
C TYR A 57 5.17 -2.81 0.36
N VAL A 58 4.80 -3.55 1.40
CA VAL A 58 5.51 -3.53 2.70
C VAL A 58 6.95 -4.01 2.56
N ILE A 59 7.19 -4.98 1.68
CA ILE A 59 8.49 -5.58 1.43
C ILE A 59 9.33 -4.64 0.55
N LEU A 60 8.77 -4.16 -0.56
CA LEU A 60 9.50 -3.43 -1.59
C LEU A 60 9.70 -1.93 -1.29
N ARG A 61 8.86 -1.30 -0.44
CA ARG A 61 8.92 0.15 -0.17
C ARG A 61 10.23 0.66 0.44
N LYS A 62 11.08 -0.21 0.97
CA LYS A 62 12.37 0.14 1.58
C LYS A 62 13.56 -0.02 0.63
N PHE A 63 13.36 -0.70 -0.50
CA PHE A 63 14.41 -0.89 -1.47
C PHE A 63 14.50 0.32 -2.39
N ASN A 64 15.73 0.78 -2.64
CA ASN A 64 15.97 1.67 -3.75
C ASN A 64 15.72 0.92 -5.06
N ILE A 65 15.26 1.63 -6.09
CA ILE A 65 15.03 1.05 -7.43
C ILE A 65 16.28 0.29 -7.90
N PHE A 66 17.48 0.87 -7.74
CA PHE A 66 18.74 0.18 -8.05
C PHE A 66 18.95 -1.12 -7.27
N GLY A 67 18.55 -1.16 -6.00
CA GLY A 67 18.63 -2.36 -5.17
C GLY A 67 17.63 -3.46 -5.55
N LEU A 68 16.62 -3.14 -6.37
CA LEU A 68 15.73 -4.14 -6.97
C LEU A 68 16.36 -4.83 -8.20
N PHE A 69 17.38 -4.22 -8.81
CA PHE A 69 17.97 -4.68 -10.08
C PHE A 69 19.43 -5.13 -9.97
N SER A 70 20.08 -4.97 -8.81
CA SER A 70 21.48 -5.38 -8.57
C SER A 70 21.54 -6.71 -7.81
N ASP A 71 22.37 -7.64 -8.29
CA ASP A 71 22.49 -9.07 -7.91
C ASP A 71 22.95 -9.39 -6.47
N GLY A 72 22.74 -8.50 -5.50
CA GLY A 72 23.14 -8.70 -4.09
C GLY A 72 22.00 -8.38 -3.15
N PHE A 73 21.21 -9.40 -2.79
CA PHE A 73 19.97 -9.24 -2.03
C PHE A 73 20.20 -8.91 -0.55
N ALA A 74 19.43 -7.95 -0.02
CA ALA A 74 18.99 -8.02 1.37
C ALA A 74 17.79 -8.96 1.41
N GLU A 75 17.76 -9.89 2.38
CA GLU A 75 16.64 -10.83 2.49
C GLU A 75 15.32 -10.06 2.67
N PRO A 76 14.34 -10.21 1.77
CA PRO A 76 13.03 -9.64 1.97
C PRO A 76 12.47 -10.17 3.30
N LYS A 77 11.87 -9.29 4.11
CA LYS A 77 11.09 -9.77 5.25
C LYS A 77 10.02 -10.71 4.71
N LYS A 78 10.03 -11.97 5.16
CA LYS A 78 8.99 -12.93 4.79
C LYS A 78 7.63 -12.34 5.16
N SER A 79 6.72 -12.30 4.17
CA SER A 79 5.31 -12.04 4.45
C SER A 79 4.79 -13.15 5.37
N ILE A 80 3.99 -12.76 6.36
CA ILE A 80 3.37 -13.68 7.32
C ILE A 80 2.38 -14.61 6.58
N HIS A 81 1.84 -14.18 5.44
CA HIS A 81 0.96 -14.98 4.59
C HIS A 81 1.66 -16.08 3.77
N SER A 82 3.00 -16.15 3.76
CA SER A 82 3.74 -17.17 3.00
C SER A 82 3.92 -18.52 3.73
N SER A 83 3.43 -18.66 4.97
CA SER A 83 3.49 -19.90 5.74
C SER A 83 2.10 -20.45 6.05
N GLU A 84 1.51 -21.13 5.06
CA GLU A 84 0.80 -22.43 5.17
C GLU A 84 -0.09 -22.64 3.92
N PRO A 85 0.09 -23.75 3.16
CA PRO A 85 -1.01 -24.32 2.40
C PRO A 85 -1.99 -24.93 3.40
N LYS A 86 -3.20 -24.37 3.51
CA LYS A 86 -4.29 -25.04 4.22
C LYS A 86 -4.86 -26.12 3.30
N GLU A 87 -4.59 -27.37 3.67
CA GLU A 87 -5.27 -28.58 3.20
C GLU A 87 -6.78 -28.54 3.50
#